data_AF-A0A7C2ZSZ8-F1
#
_entry.id   AF-A0A7C2ZSZ8-F1
#
_cell.length_a   1.000
_cell.length_b   1.000
_cell.length_c   1.000
_cell.angle_alpha   90.00
_cell.angle_beta   90.00
_cell.angle_gamma   90.00
#
_symmetry.space_group_name_H-M   'P 1'
#
loop_
_entity.id
_entity.type
_entity.pdbx_description
1 polymer ?
#
loop_
_entity_poly.entity_id
_entity_poly.type
_entity_poly.pdbx_seq_one_letter_code
_entity_poly.pdbx_strand_id
1 'polypeptide(L)'
;MCLEAFIYDCAARNFSDTYVKRYLDKLGLKAKWVVISRLVTGKDFPTNSKAFQNLQRLIGERNRLVHYKSRPALTNENFEERLREIRKKALKQRPTISSNELGVSFYGISPYETIIEVLTEFRGLEDEAKAKWWVLEEINQQA
;
A
#
# COMPACT_ATOMS: atom_id res chain seq x y z
N MET A 1 -6.91 -1.61 -4.84
CA MET A 1 -5.48 -1.21 -4.80
C MET A 1 -4.63 -2.40 -5.22
N CYS A 2 -3.52 -2.24 -5.93
CA CYS A 2 -2.74 -3.38 -6.47
C CYS A 2 -2.28 -4.39 -5.38
N LEU A 3 -1.78 -3.92 -4.23
CA LEU A 3 -1.37 -4.80 -3.12
C LEU A 3 -2.56 -5.57 -2.51
N GLU A 4 -3.78 -5.03 -2.59
CA GLU A 4 -4.98 -5.71 -2.13
C GLU A 4 -5.41 -6.82 -3.11
N ALA A 5 -5.34 -6.53 -4.41
CA ALA A 5 -5.59 -7.53 -5.44
C ALA A 5 -4.53 -8.64 -5.40
N PHE A 6 -3.27 -8.28 -5.19
CA PHE A 6 -2.16 -9.22 -5.08
C PHE A 6 -2.37 -10.22 -3.94
N ILE A 7 -2.59 -9.73 -2.71
CA ILE A 7 -2.70 -10.63 -1.55
C ILE A 7 -3.98 -11.48 -1.62
N TYR A 8 -5.03 -10.97 -2.27
CA TYR A 8 -6.23 -11.75 -2.58
C TYR A 8 -5.91 -12.89 -3.56
N ASP A 9 -5.27 -12.59 -4.70
CA ASP A 9 -4.92 -13.57 -5.71
C ASP A 9 -3.99 -14.66 -5.14
N CYS A 10 -2.99 -14.24 -4.35
CA CYS A 10 -2.12 -15.14 -3.62
C CYS A 10 -2.92 -16.12 -2.73
N ALA A 11 -3.89 -15.62 -1.96
CA ALA A 11 -4.74 -16.46 -1.14
C ALA A 11 -5.65 -17.38 -1.98
N ALA A 12 -6.21 -16.88 -3.08
CA ALA A 12 -7.16 -17.61 -3.91
C ALA A 12 -6.49 -18.80 -4.61
N ARG A 13 -5.23 -18.64 -5.02
CA ARG A 13 -4.41 -19.72 -5.59
C ARG A 13 -4.08 -20.81 -4.57
N ASN A 14 -3.95 -20.47 -3.29
CA ASN A 14 -3.59 -21.43 -2.23
C ASN A 14 -4.82 -22.12 -1.60
N PHE A 15 -5.98 -21.45 -1.51
CA PHE A 15 -7.13 -21.92 -0.73
C PHE A 15 -8.46 -21.97 -1.49
N SER A 16 -8.50 -21.60 -2.77
CA SER A 16 -9.68 -21.32 -3.61
C SER A 16 -10.35 -19.97 -3.38
N ASP A 17 -10.93 -19.42 -4.45
CA ASP A 17 -11.68 -18.16 -4.44
C ASP A 17 -12.85 -18.17 -3.43
N THR A 18 -13.60 -19.29 -3.36
CA THR A 18 -14.72 -19.45 -2.43
C THR A 18 -14.29 -19.32 -0.97
N TYR A 19 -13.14 -19.90 -0.61
CA TYR A 19 -12.60 -19.82 0.74
C TYR A 19 -12.18 -18.39 1.08
N VAL A 20 -11.47 -17.72 0.17
CA VAL A 20 -11.01 -16.35 0.36
C VAL A 20 -12.20 -15.41 0.56
N LYS A 21 -13.21 -15.45 -0.32
CA LYS A 21 -14.43 -14.62 -0.19
C LYS A 21 -15.14 -14.84 1.13
N ARG A 22 -15.23 -16.10 1.59
CA ARG A 22 -15.99 -16.43 2.79
C ARG A 22 -15.28 -16.01 4.08
N TYR A 23 -13.96 -16.20 4.15
CA TYR A 23 -13.20 -16.13 5.42
C TYR A 23 -12.12 -15.05 5.44
N LEU A 24 -11.39 -14.83 4.34
CA LEU A 24 -10.19 -13.98 4.34
C LEU A 24 -10.46 -12.56 3.84
N ASP A 25 -11.40 -12.39 2.90
CA ASP A 25 -11.66 -11.09 2.27
C ASP A 25 -12.33 -10.09 3.22
N LYS A 26 -12.99 -10.59 4.26
CA LYS A 26 -13.60 -9.80 5.35
C LYS A 26 -12.58 -9.12 6.26
N LEU A 27 -11.31 -9.54 6.21
CA LEU A 27 -10.25 -8.95 7.01
C LEU A 27 -9.93 -7.53 6.51
N GLY A 28 -9.57 -6.62 7.41
CA GLY A 28 -9.00 -5.33 7.00
C GLY A 28 -7.69 -5.56 6.22
N LEU A 29 -7.37 -4.70 5.25
CA LEU A 29 -6.21 -4.88 4.38
C LEU A 29 -4.88 -5.10 5.14
N LYS A 30 -4.67 -4.41 6.27
CA LYS A 30 -3.51 -4.66 7.15
C LYS A 30 -3.49 -6.10 7.69
N ALA A 31 -4.64 -6.58 8.14
CA ALA A 31 -4.78 -7.94 8.67
C ALA A 31 -4.68 -9.00 7.57
N LYS A 32 -5.15 -8.71 6.35
CA LYS A 32 -4.94 -9.59 5.16
C LYS A 32 -3.44 -9.89 4.99
N TRP A 33 -2.59 -8.87 5.01
CA TRP A 33 -1.14 -9.05 4.87
C TRP A 33 -0.53 -9.90 5.99
N VAL A 34 -0.95 -9.76 7.25
CA VAL A 34 -0.40 -10.57 8.34
C VAL A 34 -0.91 -12.01 8.27
N VAL A 35 -2.23 -12.19 8.19
CA VAL A 35 -2.87 -13.51 8.27
C VAL A 35 -2.59 -14.34 7.02
N ILE A 36 -2.74 -13.77 5.83
CA ILE A 36 -2.54 -14.51 4.57
C ILE A 36 -1.08 -14.90 4.41
N SER A 37 -0.12 -14.03 4.79
CA SER A 37 1.30 -14.40 4.78
C SER A 37 1.56 -15.64 5.63
N ARG A 38 1.06 -15.66 6.87
CA ARG A 38 1.21 -16.81 7.75
C ARG A 38 0.58 -18.08 7.18
N LEU A 39 -0.61 -17.97 6.60
CA LEU A 39 -1.31 -19.11 6.02
C LEU A 39 -0.60 -19.69 4.79
N VAL A 40 -0.07 -18.82 3.92
CA VAL A 40 0.58 -19.23 2.65
C VAL A 40 2.03 -19.68 2.88
N THR A 41 2.82 -18.87 3.59
CA THR A 41 4.28 -19.07 3.73
C THR A 41 4.65 -19.81 5.01
N GLY A 42 3.73 -19.93 5.97
CA GLY A 42 4.03 -20.44 7.31
C GLY A 42 4.76 -19.44 8.20
N LYS A 43 5.10 -18.24 7.70
CA LYS A 43 5.85 -17.19 8.41
C LYS A 43 5.01 -15.91 8.51
N ASP A 44 5.15 -15.17 9.60
CA ASP A 44 4.46 -13.88 9.75
C ASP A 44 5.08 -12.83 8.85
N PHE A 45 4.24 -11.95 8.30
CA PHE A 45 4.71 -10.71 7.72
C PHE A 45 5.32 -9.82 8.82
N PRO A 46 6.56 -9.33 8.68
CA PRO A 46 7.22 -8.56 9.73
C PRO A 46 6.52 -7.22 10.02
N THR A 47 5.74 -7.14 11.11
CA THR A 47 4.95 -5.92 11.42
C THR A 47 5.81 -4.72 11.85
N ASN A 48 7.07 -4.96 12.21
CA ASN A 48 8.02 -3.92 12.62
C ASN A 48 8.87 -3.39 11.46
N SER A 49 8.68 -3.90 10.23
CA SER A 49 9.49 -3.52 9.08
C SER A 49 9.11 -2.16 8.50
N LYS A 50 10.04 -1.60 7.71
CA LYS A 50 9.78 -0.41 6.88
C LYS A 50 8.66 -0.68 5.88
N ALA A 51 8.64 -1.86 5.25
CA ALA A 51 7.62 -2.21 4.26
C ALA A 51 6.22 -2.22 4.87
N PHE A 52 6.06 -2.80 6.07
CA PHE A 52 4.77 -2.79 6.76
C PHE A 52 4.33 -1.38 7.15
N GLN A 53 5.25 -0.56 7.65
CA GLN A 53 4.95 0.85 7.98
C GLN A 53 4.51 1.63 6.72
N ASN A 54 5.20 1.44 5.60
CA ASN A 54 4.84 2.09 4.33
C ASN A 54 3.49 1.59 3.79
N LEU A 55 3.21 0.30 3.90
CA LEU A 55 1.87 -0.27 3.61
C LEU A 55 0.79 0.42 4.45
N GLN A 56 0.98 0.59 5.75
CA GLN A 56 0.00 1.25 6.61
C GLN A 56 -0.27 2.70 6.18
N ARG A 57 0.79 3.44 5.81
CA ARG A 57 0.66 4.81 5.32
C ARG A 57 -0.08 4.85 3.98
N LEU A 58 0.27 3.98 3.03
CA LEU A 58 -0.41 3.86 1.72
C LEU A 58 -1.91 3.54 1.87
N ILE A 59 -2.25 2.62 2.79
CA ILE A 59 -3.64 2.30 3.15
C ILE A 59 -4.38 3.55 3.65
N GLY A 60 -3.71 4.37 4.47
CA GLY A 60 -4.22 5.64 4.98
C GLY A 60 -4.46 6.66 3.87
N GLU A 61 -3.50 6.86 2.98
CA GLU A 61 -3.67 7.78 1.84
C GLU A 61 -4.78 7.31 0.90
N ARG A 62 -4.85 6.01 0.59
CA ARG A 62 -5.97 5.43 -0.17
C ARG A 62 -7.32 5.69 0.52
N ASN A 63 -7.40 5.53 1.84
CA ASN A 63 -8.64 5.83 2.57
C ASN A 63 -9.01 7.32 2.50
N ARG A 64 -8.02 8.22 2.58
CA ARG A 64 -8.25 9.67 2.43
C ARG A 64 -8.76 10.02 1.03
N LEU A 65 -8.22 9.38 0.00
CA LEU A 65 -8.66 9.55 -1.39
C LEU A 65 -10.09 9.03 -1.59
N VAL A 66 -10.39 7.81 -1.13
CA VAL A 66 -11.72 7.19 -1.29
C VAL A 66 -12.80 7.87 -0.46
N HIS A 67 -12.46 8.32 0.76
CA HIS A 67 -13.37 9.06 1.62
C HIS A 67 -13.24 10.57 1.46
N TYR A 68 -12.69 11.05 0.34
CA TYR A 68 -12.66 12.46 0.03
C TYR A 68 -14.08 12.94 -0.28
N LYS A 69 -14.83 13.29 0.76
CA LYS A 69 -16.11 13.99 0.60
C LYS A 69 -15.81 15.36 0.01
N SER A 70 -16.61 15.77 -0.98
CA SER A 70 -16.65 17.14 -1.46
C SER A 70 -16.78 18.08 -0.26
N ARG A 71 -15.79 18.94 -0.08
CA ARG A 71 -15.86 19.96 0.96
C ARG A 71 -16.91 20.98 0.54
N PRO A 72 -17.72 21.53 1.46
CA PRO A 72 -18.61 22.64 1.12
C PRO A 72 -17.78 23.72 0.41
N ALA A 73 -18.35 24.27 -0.67
CA ALA A 73 -17.73 25.37 -1.40
C ALA A 73 -17.36 26.46 -0.39
N LEU A 74 -16.09 26.88 -0.41
CA LEU A 74 -15.65 27.97 0.43
C LEU A 74 -16.35 29.24 -0.08
N THR A 75 -17.21 29.83 0.75
CA THR A 75 -17.62 31.22 0.53
C THR A 75 -16.38 32.11 0.68
N ASN A 76 -16.34 33.24 -0.05
CA ASN A 76 -15.17 34.14 -0.07
C ASN A 76 -14.68 34.53 1.33
N GLU A 77 -15.58 34.66 2.32
CA GLU A 77 -15.25 35.01 3.70
C GLU A 77 -14.43 33.93 4.42
N ASN A 78 -14.70 32.64 4.18
CA ASN A 78 -14.02 31.52 4.83
C ASN A 78 -12.79 31.02 4.05
N PHE A 79 -12.60 31.48 2.81
CA PHE A 79 -11.48 31.09 1.94
C PHE A 79 -10.16 31.70 2.41
N GLU A 80 -10.15 33.00 2.68
CA GLU A 80 -8.95 33.75 3.07
C GLU A 80 -8.40 33.32 4.43
N GLU A 81 -9.29 33.04 5.39
CA GLU A 81 -8.90 32.54 6.70
C GLU A 81 -8.29 31.13 6.61
N ARG A 82 -8.88 30.27 5.77
CA ARG A 82 -8.35 28.93 5.50
C ARG A 82 -7.00 28.96 4.77
N LEU A 83 -6.81 29.89 3.83
CA LEU A 83 -5.52 30.11 3.17
C LEU A 83 -4.46 30.59 4.15
N ARG A 84 -4.79 31.50 5.08
CA ARG A 84 -3.87 31.93 6.15
C ARG A 84 -3.45 30.76 7.03
N GLU A 85 -4.38 29.89 7.41
CA GLU A 85 -4.08 28.72 8.23
C GLU A 85 -3.23 27.67 7.49
N ILE A 86 -3.50 27.42 6.21
CA ILE A 86 -2.66 26.56 5.36
C ILE A 86 -1.24 27.15 5.24
N ARG A 87 -1.12 28.46 4.99
CA ARG A 87 0.18 29.15 4.90
C ARG A 87 0.95 29.09 6.22
N LYS A 88 0.30 29.34 7.37
CA LYS A 88 0.92 29.23 8.70
C LYS A 88 1.43 27.81 8.97
N LYS A 89 0.66 26.78 8.61
CA LYS A 89 1.06 25.37 8.77
C LYS A 89 2.22 25.00 7.86
N ALA A 90 2.20 25.44 6.60
CA ALA A 90 3.28 25.22 5.66
C ALA A 90 4.59 25.94 6.07
N LEU A 91 4.49 27.13 6.66
CA LEU A 91 5.64 27.88 7.19
C LEU A 91 6.24 27.23 8.44
N LYS A 92 5.41 26.64 9.30
CA LYS A 92 5.87 25.90 10.49
C LYS A 92 6.54 24.56 10.16
N GLN A 93 6.29 23.99 8.99
CA GLN A 93 6.75 22.64 8.62
C GLN A 93 7.85 22.60 7.56
N ARG A 94 8.51 23.70 7.17
CA ARG A 94 9.55 23.64 6.13
C ARG A 94 10.66 22.64 6.49
N PRO A 95 10.80 21.50 5.78
CA PRO A 95 12.07 20.80 5.71
C PRO A 95 12.93 21.55 4.68
N THR A 96 14.22 21.67 4.97
CA THR A 96 15.20 22.17 3.99
C THR A 96 15.32 21.12 2.88
N ILE A 97 14.60 21.28 1.76
CA ILE A 97 14.68 20.36 0.63
C ILE A 97 15.74 20.88 -0.36
N SER A 98 16.81 20.10 -0.51
CA SER A 98 17.85 20.26 -1.54
C SER A 98 17.30 19.84 -2.91
N SER A 99 17.72 20.55 -3.95
CA SER A 99 17.13 20.62 -5.30
C SER A 99 17.16 19.33 -6.17
N ASN A 100 17.27 18.13 -5.61
CA ASN A 100 17.38 16.88 -6.38
C ASN A 100 16.12 15.99 -6.42
N GLU A 101 14.98 16.45 -5.90
CA GLU A 101 13.77 15.62 -5.73
C GLU A 101 12.65 15.94 -6.75
N LEU A 102 12.92 15.86 -8.05
CA LEU A 102 11.87 15.92 -9.09
C LEU A 102 11.05 14.62 -9.25
N GLY A 103 11.02 13.76 -8.22
CA GLY A 103 10.27 12.50 -8.21
C GLY A 103 9.55 12.18 -6.90
N VAL A 104 9.61 13.05 -5.89
CA VAL A 104 9.07 12.75 -4.56
C VAL A 104 7.67 13.35 -4.43
N SER A 105 6.67 12.48 -4.26
CA SER A 105 5.30 12.91 -3.99
C SER A 105 5.28 13.81 -2.74
N PHE A 106 4.43 14.84 -2.76
CA PHE A 106 4.26 15.88 -1.72
C PHE A 106 4.05 15.35 -0.28
N TYR A 107 3.98 14.04 -0.07
CA TYR A 107 3.74 13.35 1.21
C TYR A 107 4.83 12.34 1.61
N GLY A 108 5.99 12.32 0.94
CA GLY A 108 7.19 11.59 1.39
C GLY A 108 7.11 10.06 1.25
N ILE A 109 6.19 9.54 0.43
CA ILE A 109 6.08 8.12 0.10
C ILE A 109 5.81 7.99 -1.39
N SER A 110 6.63 7.22 -2.08
CA SER A 110 6.34 6.76 -3.44
C SER A 110 5.46 5.51 -3.35
N PRO A 111 4.22 5.52 -3.91
CA PRO A 111 3.38 4.33 -3.95
C PRO A 111 4.07 3.16 -4.65
N TYR A 112 4.84 3.45 -5.70
CA TYR A 112 5.60 2.45 -6.45
C TYR A 112 6.68 1.78 -5.60
N GLU A 113 7.48 2.58 -4.90
CA GLU A 113 8.51 2.04 -3.99
C GLU A 113 7.87 1.21 -2.86
N THR A 114 6.74 1.69 -2.31
CA THR A 114 6.01 0.94 -1.28
C THR A 114 5.55 -0.42 -1.79
N ILE A 115 5.05 -0.49 -3.02
CA ILE A 115 4.65 -1.76 -3.65
C ILE A 115 5.85 -2.69 -3.75
N ILE A 116 6.98 -2.21 -4.28
CA ILE A 116 8.20 -3.02 -4.42
C ILE A 116 8.68 -3.52 -3.06
N GLU A 117 8.75 -2.65 -2.05
CA GLU A 117 9.23 -3.00 -0.71
C GLU A 117 8.36 -4.10 -0.08
N VAL A 118 7.03 -3.95 -0.15
CA VAL A 118 6.09 -4.93 0.42
C VAL A 118 6.19 -6.28 -0.30
N LEU A 119 6.23 -6.29 -1.63
CA LEU A 119 6.34 -7.54 -2.38
C LEU A 119 7.70 -8.21 -2.18
N THR A 120 8.78 -7.44 -2.09
CA THR A 120 10.13 -7.97 -1.82
C THR A 120 10.20 -8.61 -0.45
N GLU A 121 9.65 -7.96 0.58
CA GLU A 121 9.63 -8.51 1.93
C GLU A 121 8.77 -9.77 2.01
N PHE A 122 7.60 -9.76 1.37
CA PHE A 122 6.75 -10.95 1.28
C PHE A 122 7.47 -12.12 0.60
N ARG A 123 8.18 -11.86 -0.51
CA ARG A 123 8.97 -12.87 -1.22
C ARG A 123 10.06 -13.47 -0.32
N GLY A 124 10.67 -12.66 0.56
CA GLY A 124 11.64 -13.13 1.54
C GLY A 124 11.08 -14.14 2.56
N LEU A 125 9.75 -14.28 2.65
CA LEU A 125 9.09 -15.25 3.53
C LEU A 125 8.90 -16.61 2.85
N GLU A 126 8.86 -16.67 1.54
CA GLU A 126 8.61 -17.90 0.80
C GLU A 126 9.82 -18.82 0.83
N ASP A 127 9.58 -20.13 0.98
CA ASP A 127 10.63 -21.11 0.74
C ASP A 127 10.87 -21.21 -0.78
N GLU A 128 12.13 -21.28 -1.22
CA GLU A 128 12.51 -21.31 -2.64
C GLU A 128 11.77 -22.39 -3.44
N ALA A 129 11.42 -23.52 -2.79
CA ALA A 129 10.65 -24.61 -3.40
C ALA A 129 9.18 -24.24 -3.71
N LYS A 130 8.60 -23.28 -2.98
CA LYS A 130 7.22 -22.77 -3.18
C LYS A 130 7.18 -21.48 -4.01
N ALA A 131 8.31 -20.81 -4.22
CA ALA A 131 8.40 -19.53 -4.94
C ALA A 131 8.24 -19.62 -6.47
N LYS A 132 7.90 -20.81 -7.01
CA LYS A 132 7.80 -21.09 -8.45
C LYS A 132 6.82 -20.18 -9.23
N TRP A 133 5.88 -19.53 -8.57
CA TRP A 133 4.79 -18.78 -9.22
C TRP A 133 5.05 -17.28 -9.43
N TRP A 134 6.19 -16.76 -8.97
CA TRP A 134 6.63 -15.37 -9.21
C TRP A 134 7.45 -15.20 -10.49
N VAL A 135 8.00 -16.30 -10.98
CA VAL A 135 8.61 -16.30 -12.30
C VAL A 135 7.45 -16.05 -13.25
N LEU A 136 7.49 -14.92 -13.94
CA LEU A 136 6.82 -14.78 -15.23
C LEU A 136 7.36 -15.95 -16.08
N GLU A 137 6.76 -17.14 -15.95
CA GLU A 137 7.04 -18.27 -16.82
C GLU A 137 6.63 -17.80 -18.21
N GLU A 138 7.62 -17.26 -18.91
CA GLU A 138 7.88 -17.40 -20.34
C GLU A 138 6.61 -17.57 -21.19
N ILE A 139 5.73 -16.56 -21.20
CA ILE A 139 4.67 -16.40 -22.21
C ILE A 139 5.28 -16.17 -23.63
N ASN A 140 6.56 -16.48 -23.86
CA ASN A 140 7.21 -16.20 -25.14
C ASN A 140 8.24 -17.26 -25.59
N GLN A 141 8.02 -18.55 -25.29
CA GLN A 141 8.83 -19.61 -25.90
C GLN A 141 8.08 -20.63 -26.78
N GLN A 142 6.75 -20.53 -26.93
CA GLN A 142 6.02 -21.34 -27.94
C GLN A 142 4.83 -20.59 -28.52
N ALA A 143 5.09 -19.66 -29.44
CA ALA A 143 4.14 -19.20 -30.47
C ALA A 143 4.91 -18.73 -31.70
#